data_AF-A0A4P6BLN4-F1
#
_entry.id   AF-A0A4P6BLN4-F1
#
_cell.length_a   1.000
_cell.length_b   1.000
_cell.length_c   1.000
_cell.angle_alpha   90.00
_cell.angle_beta   90.00
_cell.angle_gamma   90.00
#
_symmetry.space_group_name_H-M   'P 1'
#
loop_
_entity.id
_entity.type
_entity.pdbx_description
1 polymer ?
#
loop_
_entity_poly.entity_id
_entity_poly.type
_entity_poly.pdbx_seq_one_letter_code
_entity_poly.pdbx_strand_id
1 'polypeptide(L)'
;MEHTKKNRQHPEILIATLGVEPQVVTITLDCLLAGGRSISEVAVIYTENPAVRQALEIVAGEFAGPCYQGIGFRPVPVASGRGKIQDFCNDADLRALLRTLYGEVRRARQQDFIVHLCVSGGRKVILEVKNLFGTLMSVSI
;
A
#
# COMPACT_ATOMS: atom_id res chain seq x y z
N MET A 1 27.92 -25.37 22.09
CA MET A 1 26.76 -24.52 22.39
C MET A 1 26.80 -23.35 21.43
N GLU A 2 26.13 -23.50 20.29
CA GLU A 2 26.15 -22.54 19.19
C GLU A 2 24.91 -21.64 19.34
N HIS A 3 25.13 -20.39 19.75
CA HIS A 3 24.08 -19.39 19.80
C HIS A 3 23.72 -19.01 18.37
N THR A 4 22.67 -19.63 17.82
CA THR A 4 22.06 -19.20 16.56
C THR A 4 21.58 -17.76 16.72
N LYS A 5 22.26 -16.83 16.04
CA LYS A 5 21.80 -15.45 15.88
C LYS A 5 20.40 -15.51 15.26
N LYS A 6 19.37 -15.33 16.09
CA LYS A 6 18.00 -15.16 15.63
C LYS A 6 18.00 -13.95 14.72
N ASN A 7 17.95 -14.19 13.41
CA ASN A 7 17.90 -13.12 12.41
C ASN A 7 16.69 -12.27 12.81
N ARG A 8 16.90 -11.01 13.20
CA ARG A 8 15.79 -10.10 13.52
C ARG A 8 15.05 -9.86 12.21
N GLN A 9 14.03 -10.68 11.94
CA GLN A 9 13.11 -10.43 10.84
C GLN A 9 12.39 -9.13 11.21
N HIS A 10 12.74 -8.06 10.49
CA HIS A 10 12.00 -6.82 10.56
C HIS A 10 10.61 -7.10 9.99
N PRO A 11 9.53 -6.62 10.64
CA PRO A 11 8.19 -6.85 10.14
C PRO A 11 8.07 -6.26 8.72
N GLU A 12 7.34 -6.93 7.82
CA GLU A 12 7.20 -6.48 6.44
C GLU A 12 5.76 -6.02 6.16
N ILE A 13 5.60 -4.95 5.38
CA ILE A 13 4.30 -4.39 5.02
C ILE A 13 4.18 -4.24 3.51
N LEU A 14 3.01 -4.57 2.97
CA LEU A 14 2.62 -4.17 1.62
C LEU A 14 1.79 -2.89 1.69
N ILE A 15 2.24 -1.83 1.05
CA ILE A 15 1.45 -0.62 0.81
C ILE A 15 1.01 -0.67 -0.65
N ALA A 16 -0.28 -0.66 -0.90
CA ALA A 16 -0.85 -0.71 -2.25
C ALA A 16 -1.80 0.45 -2.50
N THR A 17 -1.74 1.08 -3.66
CA THR A 17 -2.87 1.88 -4.14
C THR A 17 -3.95 0.95 -4.72
N LEU A 18 -5.22 1.36 -4.64
CA LEU A 18 -6.34 0.60 -5.16
C LEU A 18 -7.05 1.34 -6.29
N GLY A 19 -7.14 0.66 -7.44
CA GLY A 19 -8.07 1.00 -8.52
C GLY A 19 -9.34 0.16 -8.47
N VAL A 20 -10.01 -0.01 -9.61
CA VAL A 20 -11.22 -0.84 -9.72
C VAL A 20 -10.93 -2.35 -9.81
N GLU A 21 -9.66 -2.73 -9.85
CA GLU A 21 -9.19 -4.11 -9.99
C GLU A 21 -8.66 -4.61 -8.63
N PRO A 22 -9.50 -5.25 -7.78
CA PRO A 22 -9.09 -5.69 -6.44
C PRO A 22 -7.99 -6.76 -6.48
N GLN A 23 -7.96 -7.58 -7.54
CA GLN A 23 -7.04 -8.70 -7.68
C GLN A 23 -5.57 -8.29 -7.72
N VAL A 24 -5.25 -7.04 -8.08
CA VAL A 24 -3.86 -6.60 -8.14
C VAL A 24 -3.22 -6.59 -6.75
N VAL A 25 -4.00 -6.24 -5.71
CA VAL A 25 -3.53 -6.26 -4.32
C VAL A 25 -3.25 -7.70 -3.87
N THR A 26 -4.19 -8.60 -4.11
CA THR A 26 -4.11 -10.01 -3.66
C THR A 26 -3.02 -10.77 -4.41
N ILE A 27 -2.93 -10.64 -5.74
CA ILE A 27 -1.84 -11.25 -6.53
C ILE A 27 -0.47 -10.76 -6.06
N THR A 28 -0.33 -9.46 -5.79
CA THR A 28 0.95 -8.91 -5.30
C THR A 28 1.31 -9.50 -3.94
N LEU A 29 0.34 -9.60 -3.03
CA LEU A 29 0.53 -10.21 -1.72
C LEU A 29 0.92 -11.68 -1.85
N ASP A 30 0.20 -12.46 -2.66
CA ASP A 30 0.48 -13.87 -2.89
C ASP A 30 1.90 -14.09 -3.43
N CYS A 31 2.35 -13.25 -4.38
CA CYS A 31 3.71 -13.31 -4.89
C CYS A 31 4.77 -13.01 -3.81
N LEU A 32 4.53 -12.05 -2.92
CA LEU A 32 5.43 -11.73 -1.81
C LEU A 32 5.50 -12.89 -0.82
N LEU A 33 4.36 -13.46 -0.44
CA LEU A 33 4.26 -14.60 0.47
C LEU A 33 4.94 -15.84 -0.13
N ALA A 34 4.69 -16.14 -1.40
CA ALA A 34 5.35 -17.24 -2.13
C ALA A 34 6.87 -17.03 -2.24
N GLY A 35 7.33 -15.78 -2.27
CA GLY A 35 8.75 -15.40 -2.20
C GLY A 35 9.37 -15.49 -0.80
N GLY A 36 8.64 -15.99 0.20
CA GLY A 36 9.13 -16.14 1.58
C GLY A 36 9.16 -14.84 2.39
N ARG A 37 8.49 -13.78 1.92
CA ARG A 37 8.37 -12.53 2.68
C ARG A 37 7.42 -12.70 3.86
N SER A 38 7.79 -12.14 5.00
CA SER A 38 6.99 -12.20 6.22
C SER A 38 6.09 -10.96 6.32
N ILE A 39 5.14 -10.83 5.39
CA ILE A 39 4.20 -9.71 5.38
C ILE A 39 3.23 -9.86 6.56
N SER A 40 3.28 -8.92 7.51
CA SER A 40 2.40 -8.91 8.68
C SER A 40 1.27 -7.89 8.55
N GLU A 41 1.33 -7.00 7.56
CA GLU A 41 0.34 -5.94 7.36
C GLU A 41 0.21 -5.54 5.89
N VAL A 42 -1.00 -5.16 5.49
CA VAL A 42 -1.33 -4.67 4.16
C VAL A 42 -2.13 -3.38 4.30
N ALA A 43 -1.57 -2.29 3.78
CA ALA A 43 -2.20 -0.97 3.72
C ALA A 43 -2.73 -0.72 2.31
N VAL A 44 -4.03 -0.49 2.18
CA VAL A 44 -4.67 -0.25 0.89
C VAL A 44 -5.16 1.19 0.81
N ILE A 45 -4.48 1.99 0.00
CA ILE A 45 -4.78 3.40 -0.23
C ILE A 45 -5.85 3.51 -1.32
N TYR A 46 -6.99 4.14 -1.01
CA TYR A 46 -8.16 4.13 -1.89
C TYR A 46 -8.86 5.50 -1.95
N THR A 47 -9.60 5.74 -3.03
CA THR A 47 -10.55 6.86 -3.16
C THR A 47 -11.97 6.41 -2.84
N GLU A 48 -12.84 7.31 -2.42
CA GLU A 48 -14.25 7.04 -2.15
C GLU A 48 -15.11 6.81 -3.42
N ASN A 49 -14.50 6.76 -4.61
CA ASN A 49 -15.15 6.35 -5.85
C ASN A 49 -15.94 5.04 -5.61
N PRO A 50 -17.23 4.97 -5.98
CA PRO A 50 -18.06 3.78 -5.73
C PRO A 50 -17.47 2.46 -6.25
N ALA A 51 -16.84 2.46 -7.43
CA ALA A 51 -16.22 1.27 -8.00
C ALA A 51 -14.95 0.86 -7.23
N VAL A 52 -14.18 1.84 -6.75
CA VAL A 52 -13.00 1.57 -5.90
C VAL A 52 -13.43 1.10 -4.50
N ARG A 53 -14.51 1.65 -3.95
CA ARG A 53 -15.15 1.19 -2.71
C ARG A 53 -15.61 -0.26 -2.82
N GLN A 54 -16.23 -0.64 -3.93
CA GLN A 54 -16.60 -2.03 -4.19
C GLN A 54 -15.37 -2.94 -4.28
N ALA A 55 -14.32 -2.51 -4.98
CA ALA A 55 -13.05 -3.24 -5.02
C ALA A 55 -12.45 -3.39 -3.61
N LEU A 56 -12.52 -2.36 -2.78
CA LEU A 56 -12.02 -2.39 -1.40
C LEU A 56 -12.77 -3.42 -0.55
N GLU A 57 -14.08 -3.50 -0.69
CA GLU A 57 -14.91 -4.48 0.02
C GLU A 57 -14.57 -5.92 -0.38
N ILE A 58 -14.28 -6.17 -1.67
CA ILE A 58 -13.80 -7.47 -2.15
C ILE A 58 -12.46 -7.82 -1.49
N VAL A 59 -11.48 -6.90 -1.53
CA VAL A 59 -10.18 -7.12 -0.88
C VAL A 59 -10.37 -7.38 0.61
N ALA A 60 -11.18 -6.57 1.31
CA ALA A 60 -11.45 -6.73 2.74
C ALA A 60 -12.06 -8.11 3.07
N GLY A 61 -12.92 -8.64 2.19
CA GLY A 61 -13.50 -9.98 2.32
C GLY A 61 -12.44 -11.09 2.34
N GLU A 62 -11.40 -10.98 1.51
CA GLU A 62 -10.29 -11.95 1.49
C GLU A 62 -9.50 -11.97 2.81
N PHE A 63 -9.35 -10.81 3.47
CA PHE A 63 -8.69 -10.71 4.79
C PHE A 63 -9.59 -11.17 5.95
N ALA A 64 -10.92 -11.10 5.78
CA ALA A 64 -11.85 -11.68 6.74
C ALA A 64 -11.94 -13.21 6.61
N GLY A 65 -11.60 -13.74 5.44
CA GLY A 65 -11.51 -15.16 5.15
C GLY A 65 -10.23 -15.82 5.67
N PRO A 66 -10.06 -17.13 5.39
CA PRO A 66 -8.89 -17.89 5.83
C PRO A 66 -7.62 -17.59 5.05
N CYS A 67 -7.72 -16.96 3.87
CA CYS A 67 -6.61 -16.77 2.93
C CYS A 67 -5.44 -15.97 3.53
N TYR A 68 -5.74 -14.91 4.29
CA TYR A 68 -4.73 -13.98 4.83
C TYR A 68 -4.76 -13.91 6.36
N GLN A 69 -5.09 -15.02 7.02
CA GLN A 69 -5.18 -15.07 8.47
C GLN A 69 -3.85 -14.63 9.12
N GLY A 70 -3.94 -13.71 10.08
CA GLY A 70 -2.79 -13.18 10.82
C GLY A 70 -2.09 -11.99 10.14
N ILE A 71 -2.52 -11.59 8.94
CA ILE A 71 -2.05 -10.38 8.26
C ILE A 71 -3.04 -9.23 8.55
N GLY A 72 -2.56 -8.12 9.09
CA GLY A 72 -3.40 -6.96 9.37
C GLY A 72 -3.84 -6.26 8.08
N PHE A 73 -5.13 -5.98 7.93
CA PHE A 73 -5.67 -5.20 6.82
C PHE A 73 -6.00 -3.77 7.26
N ARG A 74 -5.42 -2.76 6.58
CA ARG A 74 -5.68 -1.34 6.84
C ARG A 74 -6.14 -0.60 5.58
N PRO A 75 -7.43 -0.28 5.46
CA PRO A 75 -7.90 0.64 4.43
C PRO A 75 -7.51 2.09 4.79
N VAL A 76 -6.89 2.80 3.85
CA VAL A 76 -6.40 4.16 4.02
C VAL A 76 -7.05 5.09 2.98
N PRO A 77 -8.08 5.87 3.34
CA PRO A 77 -8.70 6.78 2.39
C PRO A 77 -7.74 7.91 2.01
N VAL A 78 -7.69 8.26 0.73
CA VAL A 78 -7.06 9.51 0.31
C VAL A 78 -7.93 10.67 0.78
N ALA A 79 -7.36 11.54 1.62
CA ALA A 79 -8.03 12.71 2.15
C ALA A 79 -7.30 14.00 1.76
N SER A 80 -8.09 15.04 1.48
CA SER A 80 -7.65 16.41 1.31
C SER A 80 -8.13 17.26 2.48
N GLY A 81 -7.73 18.54 2.53
CA GLY A 81 -8.28 19.50 3.52
C GLY A 81 -9.79 19.71 3.41
N ARG A 82 -10.44 19.21 2.35
CA ARG A 82 -11.90 19.26 2.13
C ARG A 82 -12.61 17.94 2.45
N GLY A 83 -11.89 16.95 2.96
CA GLY A 83 -12.40 15.60 3.24
C GLY A 83 -11.87 14.55 2.26
N LYS A 84 -12.50 13.37 2.29
CA LYS A 84 -12.10 12.21 1.48
C LYS A 84 -12.34 12.46 -0.01
N ILE A 85 -11.40 12.01 -0.84
CA ILE A 85 -11.42 12.22 -2.28
C ILE A 85 -12.31 11.18 -2.96
N GLN A 86 -13.26 11.66 -3.77
CA GLN A 86 -14.16 10.82 -4.56
C GLN A 86 -13.46 10.26 -5.81
N ASP A 87 -12.72 11.09 -6.53
CA ASP A 87 -11.94 10.68 -7.70
C ASP A 87 -10.80 11.68 -7.94
N PHE A 88 -9.82 11.31 -8.77
CA PHE A 88 -8.69 12.17 -9.12
C PHE A 88 -9.05 13.09 -10.30
N CYS A 89 -9.52 14.30 -9.98
CA CYS A 89 -9.96 15.27 -10.97
C CYS A 89 -8.89 16.32 -11.29
N ASN A 90 -8.00 16.63 -10.35
CA ASN A 90 -7.00 17.69 -10.46
C ASN A 90 -5.68 17.37 -9.73
N ASP A 91 -4.66 18.21 -9.93
CA ASP A 91 -3.34 18.06 -9.30
C ASP A 91 -3.37 18.09 -7.77
N ALA A 92 -4.34 18.78 -7.16
CA ALA A 92 -4.47 18.80 -5.71
C ALA A 92 -4.90 17.42 -5.17
N ASP A 93 -5.73 16.69 -5.93
CA ASP A 93 -6.14 15.33 -5.59
C ASP A 93 -4.95 14.36 -5.68
N LEU A 94 -4.11 14.54 -6.69
CA LEU A 94 -2.88 13.76 -6.82
C LEU A 94 -1.85 14.09 -5.75
N ARG A 95 -1.69 15.37 -5.38
CA ARG A 95 -0.88 15.75 -4.22
C ARG A 95 -1.41 15.12 -2.93
N ALA A 96 -2.71 14.99 -2.77
CA ALA A 96 -3.30 14.31 -1.62
C ALA A 96 -2.97 12.80 -1.62
N LEU A 97 -3.02 12.13 -2.78
CA LEU A 97 -2.55 10.75 -2.91
C LEU A 97 -1.08 10.61 -2.50
N LEU A 98 -0.20 11.45 -3.06
CA LEU A 98 1.23 11.43 -2.75
C LEU A 98 1.52 11.66 -1.26
N ARG A 99 0.81 12.60 -0.62
CA ARG A 99 0.90 12.84 0.83
C ARG A 99 0.43 11.63 1.63
N THR A 100 -0.66 11.00 1.23
CA THR A 100 -1.20 9.80 1.88
C THR A 100 -0.18 8.66 1.78
N LEU A 101 0.36 8.43 0.57
CA LEU A 101 1.38 7.41 0.33
C LEU A 101 2.65 7.65 1.14
N TYR A 102 3.18 8.88 1.11
CA TYR A 102 4.36 9.25 1.89
C TYR A 102 4.11 9.09 3.40
N GLY A 103 2.92 9.46 3.88
CA GLY A 103 2.50 9.26 5.26
C GLY A 103 2.56 7.79 5.68
N GLU A 104 2.02 6.89 4.86
CA GLU A 104 2.04 5.45 5.13
C GLU A 104 3.45 4.86 5.09
N VAL A 105 4.28 5.26 4.11
CA VAL A 105 5.69 4.83 4.05
C VAL A 105 6.46 5.33 5.27
N ARG A 106 6.28 6.60 5.66
CA ARG A 106 6.94 7.18 6.84
C ARG A 106 6.51 6.47 8.12
N ARG A 107 5.21 6.22 8.29
CA ARG A 107 4.66 5.48 9.44
C ARG A 107 5.28 4.08 9.53
N ALA A 108 5.32 3.35 8.43
CA ALA A 108 5.92 2.03 8.36
C ALA A 108 7.41 2.05 8.72
N ARG A 109 8.18 3.00 8.15
CA ARG A 109 9.61 3.15 8.45
C ARG A 109 9.88 3.51 9.92
N GLN A 110 9.03 4.32 10.54
CA GLN A 110 9.11 4.66 11.97
C GLN A 110 8.82 3.47 12.90
N GLN A 111 8.18 2.44 12.37
CA GLN A 111 7.89 1.18 13.06
C GLN A 111 8.85 0.06 12.61
N ASP A 112 9.98 0.42 11.99
CA ASP A 112 11.02 -0.49 11.50
C ASP A 112 10.52 -1.53 10.47
N PHE A 113 9.44 -1.24 9.75
CA PHE A 113 8.96 -2.12 8.69
C PHE A 113 9.84 -2.08 7.43
N ILE A 114 10.02 -3.24 6.80
CA ILE A 114 10.41 -3.32 5.39
C ILE A 114 9.17 -3.06 4.55
N VAL A 115 9.23 -2.05 3.68
CA VAL A 115 8.10 -1.61 2.85
C VAL A 115 8.19 -2.22 1.46
N HIS A 116 7.15 -2.96 1.08
CA HIS A 116 6.86 -3.35 -0.30
C HIS A 116 5.80 -2.42 -0.85
N LEU A 117 6.05 -1.82 -2.00
CA LEU A 117 5.14 -0.84 -2.59
C LEU A 117 4.53 -1.38 -3.89
N CYS A 118 3.20 -1.41 -3.95
CA CYS A 118 2.43 -1.72 -5.15
C CYS A 118 1.65 -0.48 -5.60
N VAL A 119 2.12 0.18 -6.65
CA VAL A 119 1.39 1.30 -7.26
C VAL A 119 0.51 0.75 -8.38
N SER A 120 -0.65 0.22 -8.01
CA SER A 120 -1.67 -0.30 -8.90
C SER A 120 -2.93 0.59 -8.87
N GLY A 121 -3.32 1.18 -10.00
CA GLY A 121 -4.59 1.91 -10.09
C GLY A 121 -4.55 3.16 -10.96
N GLY A 122 -5.28 3.12 -12.09
CA GLY A 122 -5.69 4.27 -12.91
C GLY A 122 -4.64 4.84 -13.88
N ARG A 123 -5.00 4.94 -15.17
CA ARG A 123 -4.17 5.44 -16.31
C ARG A 123 -3.42 6.78 -16.07
N LYS A 124 -3.74 7.54 -15.01
CA LYS A 124 -3.08 8.82 -14.65
C LYS A 124 -2.05 8.71 -13.52
N VAL A 125 -2.22 7.81 -12.54
CA VAL A 125 -1.33 7.74 -11.37
C VAL A 125 0.07 7.23 -11.75
N ILE A 126 0.15 6.31 -12.71
CA ILE A 126 1.40 5.71 -13.18
C ILE A 126 2.34 6.73 -13.86
N LEU A 127 1.80 7.77 -14.50
CA LEU A 127 2.61 8.75 -15.24
C LEU A 127 3.34 9.73 -14.31
N GLU A 128 2.71 10.18 -13.23
CA GLU A 128 3.32 11.16 -12.32
C GLU A 128 4.13 10.51 -11.19
N VAL A 129 3.72 9.33 -10.72
CA VAL A 129 4.46 8.63 -9.65
C VAL A 129 5.84 8.15 -10.13
N LYS A 130 5.97 7.76 -11.42
CA LYS A 130 7.28 7.38 -12.01
C LYS A 130 8.33 8.49 -11.95
N ASN A 131 7.94 9.75 -12.14
CA ASN A 131 8.87 10.89 -12.11
C ASN A 131 9.31 11.25 -10.68
N LEU A 132 8.50 10.96 -9.67
CA LEU A 132 8.81 11.30 -8.28
C LEU A 132 9.75 10.28 -7.63
N PHE A 133 9.62 8.98 -7.95
CA PHE A 133 10.50 7.93 -7.40
C PHE A 133 11.95 8.04 -7.88
N GLY A 134 12.19 8.57 -9.09
CA GLY A 134 13.55 8.89 -9.55
C GLY A 134 14.22 10.03 -8.77
N THR A 135 13.44 10.98 -8.26
CA THR A 135 13.96 12.13 -7.50
C THR A 135 14.17 11.80 -6.01
N LEU A 136 13.32 10.96 -5.42
CA LEU A 136 13.35 10.64 -3.99
C LEU A 136 14.43 9.62 -3.58
N MET A 137 14.92 8.76 -4.50
CA MET A 137 16.05 7.86 -4.19
C MET A 137 17.43 8.53 -4.31
N SER A 138 17.53 9.76 -4.82
CA SER A 138 18.80 10.49 -4.92
C SER A 138 19.15 11.33 -3.68
N VAL A 139 18.26 11.44 -2.69
CA VAL A 139 18.45 12.30 -1.50
C VAL A 139 18.64 11.49 -0.21
N SER A 140 19.18 10.27 -0.30
CA SER A 140 19.65 9.54 0.89
C SER A 140 20.90 8.74 0.55
N ILE A 141 22.03 9.45 0.46
CA ILE A 141 23.35 8.97 0.91
C ILE A 141 23.58 9.61 2.27
#